data_AF-A0A1E3PHH9-F1
#
_entry.id   AF-A0A1E3PHH9-F1
#
_cell.length_a   1.000
_cell.length_b   1.000
_cell.length_c   1.000
_cell.angle_alpha   90.00
_cell.angle_beta   90.00
_cell.angle_gamma   90.00
#
_symmetry.space_group_name_H-M   'P 1'
#
loop_
_entity.id
_entity.type
_entity.pdbx_description
1 polymer ?
#
loop_
_entity_poly.entity_id
_entity_poly.type
_entity_poly.pdbx_seq_one_letter_code
_entity_poly.pdbx_strand_id
1 'polypeptide(L)'
;MHPKLHEQRFKNCEDLVLALEECHAQNFIPRAFGLCNNISDDLTLCLRQVRKDAAKENMMKARERRKALEQRWKEIDEETYGKDMYLKNIAKKA
;
A
#
# COMPACT_ATOMS: atom_id res chain seq x y z
N MET A 1 9.13 -20.67 -3.26
CA MET A 1 7.72 -20.40 -3.62
C MET A 1 7.55 -18.90 -3.64
N HIS A 2 7.68 -18.26 -4.79
CA HIS A 2 7.57 -16.81 -4.92
C HIS A 2 6.08 -16.44 -5.09
N PRO A 3 5.57 -15.38 -4.43
CA PRO A 3 4.24 -14.84 -4.74
C PRO A 3 4.17 -14.35 -6.21
N LYS A 4 3.04 -13.80 -6.65
CA LYS A 4 2.91 -13.25 -8.02
C LYS A 4 3.80 -12.01 -8.20
N LEU A 5 5.09 -12.19 -8.51
CA LEU A 5 6.05 -11.10 -8.69
C LEU A 5 5.95 -10.40 -10.06
N HIS A 6 5.13 -10.90 -10.99
CA HIS A 6 4.89 -10.24 -12.28
C HIS A 6 4.01 -8.98 -12.21
N GLU A 7 3.56 -8.56 -11.03
CA GLU A 7 2.84 -7.30 -10.89
C GLU A 7 3.77 -6.11 -11.12
N GLN A 8 3.27 -5.05 -11.78
CA GLN A 8 4.06 -3.85 -12.10
C GLN A 8 4.76 -3.21 -10.89
N ARG A 9 4.18 -3.35 -9.69
CA ARG A 9 4.73 -2.84 -8.44
C ARG A 9 6.06 -3.49 -8.03
N PHE A 10 6.40 -4.66 -8.55
CA PHE A 10 7.61 -5.41 -8.19
C PHE A 10 8.72 -5.34 -9.24
N LYS A 11 8.54 -4.57 -10.32
CA LYS A 11 9.56 -4.39 -11.39
C LYS A 11 10.93 -3.99 -10.83
N ASN A 12 10.96 -3.19 -9.77
CA ASN A 12 12.20 -2.75 -9.13
C ASN A 12 12.99 -3.88 -8.44
N CYS A 13 12.37 -5.05 -8.23
CA CYS A 13 13.03 -6.21 -7.64
C CYS A 13 13.31 -7.31 -8.67
N GLU A 14 12.99 -7.11 -9.95
CA GLU A 14 13.02 -8.13 -11.01
C GLU A 14 14.39 -8.81 -11.12
N ASP A 15 15.49 -8.06 -11.03
CA ASP A 15 16.85 -8.61 -11.07
C ASP A 15 17.12 -9.62 -9.94
N LEU A 16 16.64 -9.34 -8.73
CA LEU A 16 16.77 -10.24 -7.57
C LEU A 16 15.89 -11.49 -7.71
N VAL A 17 14.75 -11.37 -8.37
CA VAL A 17 13.88 -12.50 -8.68
C VAL A 17 14.54 -13.43 -9.68
N LEU A 18 15.06 -12.86 -10.78
CA LEU A 18 15.76 -13.60 -11.82
C LEU A 18 17.00 -14.29 -11.23
N ALA A 19 17.79 -13.60 -10.41
CA ALA A 19 18.94 -14.19 -9.74
C ALA A 19 18.55 -15.36 -8.80
N LEU A 20 17.43 -15.23 -8.07
CA LEU A 20 16.95 -16.30 -7.19
C LEU A 20 16.41 -17.49 -7.98
N GLU A 21 15.72 -17.23 -9.11
CA GLU A 21 15.24 -18.25 -10.03
C GLU A 21 16.39 -19.00 -10.68
N GLU A 22 17.43 -18.30 -11.13
CA GLU A 22 18.65 -18.89 -11.66
C GLU A 22 19.33 -19.78 -10.61
N CYS A 23 19.48 -19.29 -9.37
CA CYS A 23 20.06 -20.09 -8.27
C CYS A 23 19.25 -21.36 -7.98
N HIS A 24 17.91 -21.26 -8.03
CA HIS A 24 17.03 -22.42 -7.87
C HIS A 24 17.03 -23.37 -9.08
N ALA A 25 17.30 -22.86 -10.29
CA ALA A 25 17.37 -23.66 -11.51
C ALA A 25 18.68 -24.42 -11.66
N GLN A 26 19.77 -23.94 -11.07
CA GLN A 26 21.11 -24.53 -11.20
C GLN A 26 21.21 -25.94 -10.62
N ASN A 27 20.78 -26.19 -9.38
CA ASN A 27 20.83 -27.52 -8.75
C ASN A 27 19.94 -27.59 -7.50
N PHE A 28 19.49 -28.80 -7.13
CA PHE A 28 18.69 -29.01 -5.91
C PHE A 28 19.48 -28.79 -4.61
N ILE A 29 20.78 -29.13 -4.60
CA ILE A 29 21.67 -29.00 -3.43
C ILE A 29 21.80 -27.54 -2.94
N PRO A 30 22.18 -26.55 -3.77
CA PRO A 30 22.28 -25.16 -3.30
C PRO A 30 20.98 -24.59 -2.77
N ARG A 31 19.84 -25.02 -3.33
CA ARG A 31 18.52 -24.70 -2.81
C ARG A 31 18.23 -25.37 -1.46
N ALA A 32 18.58 -26.64 -1.29
CA ALA A 32 18.31 -27.41 -0.08
C ALA A 32 19.21 -27.00 1.10
N PHE A 33 20.45 -26.61 0.84
CA PHE A 33 21.44 -26.24 1.85
C PHE A 33 21.54 -24.72 2.10
N GLY A 34 20.69 -23.90 1.45
CA GLY A 34 20.62 -22.47 1.71
C GLY A 34 21.75 -21.63 1.08
N LEU A 35 22.39 -22.14 0.03
CA LEU A 35 23.42 -21.38 -0.71
C LEU A 35 22.83 -20.16 -1.44
N CYS A 36 21.52 -20.14 -1.69
CA CYS A 36 20.79 -19.01 -2.28
C CYS A 36 20.28 -17.98 -1.24
N ASN A 37 20.60 -18.12 0.05
CA ASN A 37 20.00 -17.30 1.12
C ASN A 37 20.30 -15.81 1.00
N ASN A 38 21.51 -15.42 0.61
CA ASN A 38 21.86 -14.01 0.44
C ASN A 38 20.94 -13.31 -0.57
N ILE A 39 20.70 -13.96 -1.72
CA ILE A 39 19.81 -13.45 -2.77
C ILE A 39 18.36 -13.39 -2.26
N SER A 40 17.94 -14.40 -1.49
CA SER A 40 16.62 -14.45 -0.87
C SER A 40 16.41 -13.32 0.16
N ASP A 41 17.44 -12.98 0.93
CA ASP A 41 17.42 -11.91 1.92
C ASP A 41 17.33 -10.54 1.23
N ASP A 42 18.14 -10.33 0.19
CA ASP A 42 18.09 -9.11 -0.62
C ASP A 42 16.72 -8.93 -1.27
N LEU A 43 16.16 -9.99 -1.86
CA LEU A 43 14.81 -9.97 -2.42
C LEU A 43 13.77 -9.63 -1.36
N THR A 44 13.90 -10.17 -0.14
CA THR A 44 12.99 -9.89 0.97
C THR A 44 13.04 -8.42 1.37
N LEU A 45 14.24 -7.83 1.43
CA LEU A 45 14.42 -6.40 1.72
C LEU A 45 13.79 -5.53 0.62
N CYS A 46 14.01 -5.87 -0.65
CA CYS A 46 13.41 -5.17 -1.78
C CYS A 46 11.88 -5.20 -1.73
N LEU A 47 11.28 -6.38 -1.56
CA LEU A 47 9.83 -6.53 -1.47
C LEU A 47 9.23 -5.81 -0.27
N ARG A 48 9.96 -5.78 0.86
CA ARG A 48 9.55 -5.01 2.05
C ARG A 48 9.51 -3.52 1.74
N GLN A 49 10.45 -3.00 0.97
CA GLN A 49 10.47 -1.59 0.58
C GLN A 49 9.28 -1.26 -0.34
N VAL A 50 9.02 -2.09 -1.36
CA VAL A 50 7.83 -1.93 -2.23
C VAL A 50 6.53 -1.90 -1.43
N ARG A 51 6.40 -2.75 -0.40
CA ARG A 51 5.21 -2.74 0.49
C ARG A 51 5.08 -1.43 1.26
N LYS A 52 6.20 -0.88 1.77
CA LYS A 52 6.20 0.41 2.47
C LYS A 52 5.79 1.56 1.55
N ASP A 53 6.32 1.58 0.33
CA ASP A 53 6.02 2.64 -0.64
C ASP A 53 4.55 2.61 -1.06
N ALA A 54 4.01 1.43 -1.34
CA ALA A 54 2.58 1.25 -1.62
C ALA A 54 1.71 1.66 -0.42
N ALA A 55 2.11 1.33 0.81
CA ALA A 55 1.38 1.75 2.02
C ALA A 55 1.39 3.27 2.18
N LYS A 56 2.53 3.93 1.90
CA LYS A 56 2.64 5.39 1.93
C LYS A 56 1.73 6.04 0.89
N GLU A 57 1.72 5.53 -0.35
CA GLU A 57 0.84 6.03 -1.41
C GLU A 57 -0.65 5.87 -1.04
N ASN A 58 -1.04 4.70 -0.55
CA ASN A 58 -2.40 4.43 -0.10
C ASN A 58 -2.82 5.35 1.06
N MET A 59 -1.91 5.62 2.00
CA MET A 59 -2.16 6.56 3.09
C MET A 59 -2.39 7.98 2.56
N MET A 60 -1.61 8.45 1.57
CA MET A 60 -1.80 9.76 0.96
C MET A 60 -3.17 9.85 0.26
N LYS A 61 -3.49 8.87 -0.58
CA LYS A 61 -4.79 8.78 -1.27
C LYS A 61 -5.96 8.71 -0.28
N ALA A 62 -5.82 7.97 0.81
CA ALA A 62 -6.84 7.89 1.86
C ALA A 62 -7.06 9.24 2.56
N ARG A 63 -5.98 9.99 2.83
CA ARG A 63 -6.09 11.35 3.41
C ARG A 63 -6.79 12.32 2.47
N GLU A 64 -6.48 12.28 1.17
CA GLU A 64 -7.14 13.11 0.16
C GLU A 64 -8.64 12.79 0.07
N ARG A 65 -8.99 11.50 -0.02
CA ARG A 65 -10.38 11.05 -0.02
C ARG A 65 -11.13 11.48 1.24
N ARG A 66 -10.49 11.39 2.41
CA ARG A 66 -11.08 11.84 3.68
C ARG A 66 -11.36 13.34 3.69
N LYS A 67 -10.41 14.15 3.21
CA LYS A 67 -10.59 15.61 3.10
C LYS A 67 -11.75 15.96 2.16
N ALA A 68 -11.79 15.33 0.98
CA ALA A 68 -12.87 15.53 0.02
C ALA A 68 -14.23 15.12 0.61
N LEU A 69 -14.30 13.98 1.30
CA LEU A 69 -15.51 13.53 1.97
C LEU A 69 -15.97 14.52 3.06
N GLU A 70 -15.05 14.98 3.91
CA GLU A 70 -15.35 15.95 4.96
C GLU A 70 -15.86 17.28 4.39
N GLN A 71 -15.28 17.75 3.29
CA GLN A 71 -15.77 18.95 2.58
C GLN A 71 -17.19 18.75 2.06
N ARG A 72 -17.46 17.62 1.40
CA ARG A 72 -18.81 17.28 0.91
C ARG A 72 -19.83 17.20 2.04
N TRP A 73 -19.45 16.62 3.17
CA TRP A 73 -20.33 16.53 4.33
C TRP A 73 -20.64 17.90 4.91
N LYS A 74 -19.64 18.79 4.98
CA LYS A 74 -19.84 20.20 5.39
C LYS A 74 -20.78 20.94 4.43
N GLU A 75 -20.62 20.77 3.12
CA GLU A 75 -21.52 21.37 2.11
C GLU A 75 -22.98 20.91 2.33
N ILE A 76 -23.19 19.61 2.51
CA ILE A 76 -24.53 19.04 2.76
C ILE A 76 -25.12 19.54 4.09
N ASP A 77 -24.30 19.58 5.13
CA ASP A 77 -24.69 20.06 6.46
C ASP A 77 -25.09 21.55 6.42
N GLU A 78 -24.34 22.39 5.69
CA GLU A 78 -24.67 23.81 5.49
C GLU A 78 -25.92 24.01 4.64
N GLU A 79 -26.12 23.20 3.59
CA GLU A 79 -27.33 23.24 2.76
C GLU A 79 -28.58 22.85 3.55
N THR A 80 -28.47 21.83 4.41
CA THR A 80 -29.61 21.27 5.16
C THR A 80 -29.95 22.04 6.44
N TYR A 81 -28.95 22.56 7.16
CA TYR A 81 -29.16 23.21 8.46
C TYR A 81 -28.80 24.70 8.48
N GLY A 82 -28.42 25.28 7.34
CA GLY A 82 -27.90 26.64 7.25
C GLY A 82 -26.47 26.75 7.80
N LYS A 83 -25.87 27.93 7.60
CA LYS A 83 -24.48 28.20 8.01
C LYS A 83 -24.22 27.80 9.47
N ASP A 84 -23.11 27.11 9.71
CA ASP A 84 -22.67 26.63 11.03
C ASP A 84 -23.74 25.80 11.77
N MET A 85 -24.56 25.03 11.04
CA MET A 85 -25.63 24.18 11.60
C MET A 85 -26.69 24.96 12.38
N TYR A 86 -26.93 26.22 12.01
CA TYR A 86 -27.80 27.16 12.73
C TYR A 86 -29.17 26.56 13.10
N LEU A 87 -29.87 25.96 12.14
CA LEU A 87 -31.21 25.39 12.34
C LEU A 87 -31.19 24.22 13.32
N LYS A 88 -30.18 23.34 13.24
CA LYS A 88 -30.00 22.23 14.17
C LYS A 88 -29.74 22.71 15.59
N ASN A 89 -28.94 23.76 15.72
CA ASN A 89 -28.59 24.35 17.02
C ASN A 89 -29.79 25.05 17.68
N ILE A 90 -30.68 25.65 16.89
CA ILE A 90 -31.96 26.19 17.39
C ILE A 90 -32.86 25.06 17.84
N ALA A 91 -33.09 24.05 16.99
CA ALA A 91 -33.98 22.93 17.30
C ALA A 91 -33.56 22.15 18.56
N LYS A 92 -32.26 22.10 18.87
CA LYS A 92 -31.72 21.46 20.08
C LYS A 92 -31.89 22.31 21.36
N LYS A 93 -32.08 23.63 21.21
CA LYS A 93 -32.25 24.57 22.34
C LYS A 93 -33.72 24.83 22.70
N ALA A 94 -34.64 24.47 21.81
CA ALA A 94 -36.09 24.46 22.05
C ALA A 94 -36.50 23.20 22.82
#